data_AF-A0A815VFZ7-F1
#
_entry.id   AF-A0A815VFZ7-F1
#
_cell.length_a   1.000
_cell.length_b   1.000
_cell.length_c   1.000
_cell.angle_alpha   90.00
_cell.angle_beta   90.00
_cell.angle_gamma   90.00
#
_symmetry.space_group_name_H-M   'P 1'
#
loop_
_entity.id
_entity.type
_entity.pdbx_description
1 polymer ?
#
loop_
_entity_poly.entity_id
_entity_poly.type
_entity_poly.pdbx_seq_one_letter_code
_entity_poly.pdbx_strand_id
1 'polypeptide(L)'
;MPWFDYYLVLDVDVTSAEIFNVNNFLTNFIYPLSSWAVMTASQTDCYYDTWALRSWPTITYDFWEQARQASFFTIAWKSEVKRAVIMHNKGIPRNHPLIEVQSAFGGAAIYAAQYLSKECVYNGWMDHGLWLNREQCEHVSFNQCVRRNAGGGKFFINPRFQTV
;
A
#
# COMPACT_ATOMS: atom_id res chain seq x y z
N MET A 1 17.68 -12.59 -13.80
CA MET A 1 17.35 -12.29 -12.39
C MET A 1 17.96 -10.93 -12.04
N PRO A 2 17.32 -10.11 -11.20
CA PRO A 2 17.92 -8.86 -10.73
C PRO A 2 19.23 -9.12 -9.97
N TRP A 3 20.12 -8.13 -9.94
CA TRP A 3 21.43 -8.19 -9.26
C TRP A 3 21.36 -7.82 -7.77
N PHE A 4 20.15 -7.65 -7.24
CA PHE A 4 19.84 -7.30 -5.85
C PHE A 4 18.71 -8.18 -5.34
N ASP A 5 18.64 -8.40 -4.03
CA ASP A 5 17.61 -9.24 -3.38
C ASP A 5 16.37 -8.43 -2.96
N TYR A 6 16.55 -7.14 -2.69
CA TYR A 6 15.53 -6.26 -2.15
C TYR A 6 15.48 -4.93 -2.90
N TYR A 7 14.29 -4.38 -3.03
CA TYR A 7 14.05 -3.02 -3.54
C TYR A 7 13.22 -2.26 -2.52
N LEU A 8 13.71 -1.11 -2.07
CA LEU A 8 13.02 -0.24 -1.12
C LEU A 8 12.43 0.95 -1.87
N VAL A 9 11.15 1.19 -1.66
CA VAL A 9 10.50 2.47 -1.96
C VAL A 9 10.24 3.17 -0.65
N LEU A 10 10.63 4.44 -0.57
CA LEU A 10 10.52 5.25 0.62
C LEU A 10 9.98 6.62 0.22
N ASP A 11 8.92 7.05 0.89
CA ASP A 11 8.45 8.41 0.81
C ASP A 11 9.12 9.24 1.91
N VAL A 12 9.82 10.30 1.49
CA VAL A 12 10.76 11.02 2.36
C VAL A 12 10.12 12.19 3.10
N ASP A 13 8.87 12.52 2.81
CA ASP A 13 8.10 13.55 3.50
C ASP A 13 7.29 13.01 4.70
N VAL A 14 7.03 11.69 4.74
CA VAL A 14 6.35 10.97 5.84
C VAL A 14 7.29 10.10 6.67
N THR A 15 8.60 10.39 6.64
CA THR A 15 9.61 9.68 7.45
C THR A 15 10.28 10.59 8.46
N SER A 16 10.44 10.09 9.69
CA SER A 16 11.28 10.69 10.73
C SER A 16 12.33 9.69 11.16
N ALA A 17 13.56 10.15 11.40
CA ALA A 17 14.65 9.28 11.86
C ALA A 17 14.38 8.65 13.25
N GLU A 18 13.48 9.24 14.04
CA GLU A 18 13.08 8.69 15.34
C GLU A 18 12.17 7.46 15.15
N ILE A 19 11.25 7.52 14.18
CA ILE A 19 10.24 6.48 13.93
C ILE A 19 10.76 5.44 12.93
N PHE A 20 11.18 5.89 11.74
CA PHE A 20 11.80 5.06 10.71
C PHE A 20 13.30 4.93 11.00
N ASN A 21 13.64 3.94 11.81
CA ASN A 21 15.02 3.66 12.22
C ASN A 21 15.45 2.21 11.89
N VAL A 22 16.75 1.93 12.05
CA VAL A 22 17.34 0.62 11.73
C VAL A 22 16.63 -0.52 12.45
N ASN A 23 16.29 -0.38 13.74
CA ASN A 23 15.65 -1.46 14.50
C ASN A 23 14.26 -1.80 13.94
N ASN A 24 13.52 -0.78 13.54
CA ASN A 24 12.21 -0.90 12.92
C ASN A 24 12.30 -1.52 11.52
N PHE A 25 13.21 -1.02 10.67
CA PHE A 25 13.51 -1.56 9.35
C PHE A 25 13.93 -3.04 9.39
N LEU A 26 14.78 -3.41 10.35
CA LEU A 26 15.29 -4.77 10.49
C LEU A 26 14.22 -5.81 10.85
N THR A 27 13.05 -5.37 11.34
CA THR A 27 11.95 -6.30 11.67
C THR A 27 11.39 -7.02 10.46
N ASN A 28 11.59 -6.51 9.24
CA ASN A 28 11.15 -7.18 8.01
C ASN A 28 11.96 -8.44 7.70
N PHE A 29 13.21 -8.51 8.16
CA PHE A 29 14.15 -9.59 7.83
C PHE A 29 14.15 -10.75 8.83
N ILE A 30 13.30 -10.69 9.87
CA ILE A 30 13.02 -11.86 10.72
C ILE A 30 12.20 -12.92 9.98
N TYR A 31 11.57 -12.53 8.86
CA TYR A 31 10.80 -13.39 7.98
C TYR A 31 11.65 -13.83 6.80
N PRO A 32 11.69 -15.13 6.44
CA PRO A 32 12.43 -15.61 5.29
C PRO A 32 11.98 -14.94 4.00
N LEU A 33 12.92 -14.62 3.09
CA LEU A 33 12.62 -13.99 1.80
C LEU A 33 11.59 -14.77 0.95
N SER A 34 11.53 -16.08 1.10
CA SER A 34 10.54 -16.94 0.41
C SER A 34 9.11 -16.79 0.93
N SER A 35 8.91 -16.20 2.11
CA SER A 35 7.61 -16.10 2.80
C SER A 35 6.80 -14.87 2.42
N TRP A 36 7.41 -13.86 1.81
CA TRP A 36 6.76 -12.62 1.42
C TRP A 36 7.23 -12.11 0.06
N ALA A 37 6.38 -11.33 -0.61
CA ALA A 37 6.69 -10.64 -1.84
C ALA A 37 6.92 -9.15 -1.56
N VAL A 38 6.11 -8.58 -0.67
CA VAL A 38 6.26 -7.19 -0.23
C VAL A 38 5.92 -7.04 1.25
N MET A 39 6.78 -6.28 1.94
CA MET A 39 6.56 -5.79 3.31
C MET A 39 6.38 -4.28 3.26
N THR A 40 5.18 -3.83 3.63
CA THR A 40 4.81 -2.41 3.69
C THR A 40 4.81 -1.94 5.13
N ALA A 41 5.11 -0.66 5.33
CA ALA A 41 5.12 -0.05 6.64
C ALA A 41 3.69 0.21 7.15
N SER A 42 3.58 0.24 8.46
CA SER A 42 2.47 0.84 9.19
C SER A 42 2.80 2.28 9.59
N GLN A 43 1.87 2.98 10.22
CA GLN A 43 2.04 4.37 10.67
C GLN A 43 1.76 4.47 12.18
N THR A 44 2.42 5.40 12.86
CA THR A 44 2.44 5.43 14.34
C THR A 44 1.09 5.75 14.99
N ASP A 45 0.28 6.60 14.37
CA ASP A 45 -1.02 7.01 14.91
C ASP A 45 -2.16 6.25 14.24
N CYS A 46 -2.45 6.60 13.00
CA CYS A 46 -3.48 5.99 12.20
C CYS A 46 -2.94 5.70 10.80
N TYR A 47 -3.37 4.60 10.21
CA TYR A 47 -2.97 4.23 8.86
C TYR A 47 -3.63 5.17 7.84
N TYR A 48 -2.89 6.18 7.39
CA TYR A 48 -3.36 7.25 6.52
C TYR A 48 -3.42 6.85 5.04
N ASP A 49 -2.49 6.00 4.57
CA ASP A 49 -2.31 5.57 3.16
C ASP A 49 -3.40 4.61 2.65
N THR A 50 -4.65 4.93 2.98
CA THR A 50 -5.86 4.21 2.60
C THR A 50 -6.05 4.17 1.09
N TRP A 51 -5.57 5.16 0.32
CA TRP A 51 -5.68 5.14 -1.14
C TRP A 51 -4.88 3.99 -1.78
N ALA A 52 -3.71 3.67 -1.22
CA ALA A 52 -2.91 2.52 -1.62
C ALA A 52 -3.43 1.19 -1.04
N LEU A 53 -4.24 1.24 0.02
CA LEU A 53 -4.70 0.07 0.76
C LEU A 53 -5.77 -0.70 -0.02
N ARG A 54 -5.53 -1.99 -0.25
CA ARG A 54 -6.53 -2.96 -0.70
C ARG A 54 -6.44 -4.18 0.20
N SER A 55 -7.52 -4.53 0.88
CA SER A 55 -7.59 -5.67 1.80
C SER A 55 -8.94 -6.35 1.64
N TRP A 56 -8.94 -7.64 1.33
CA TRP A 56 -10.17 -8.41 1.17
C TRP A 56 -10.69 -8.88 2.54
N PRO A 57 -12.00 -8.78 2.83
CA PRO A 57 -13.08 -8.22 2.01
C PRO A 57 -13.37 -6.72 2.27
N THR A 58 -12.58 -6.04 3.11
CA THR A 58 -12.91 -4.73 3.68
C THR A 58 -12.75 -3.56 2.71
N ILE A 59 -11.62 -3.47 2.00
CA ILE A 59 -11.28 -2.36 1.09
C ILE A 59 -10.82 -2.98 -0.22
N THR A 60 -11.76 -3.15 -1.16
CA THR A 60 -11.51 -3.86 -2.43
C THR A 60 -11.59 -2.94 -3.64
N TYR A 61 -11.85 -1.65 -3.40
CA TYR A 61 -12.17 -0.64 -4.41
C TYR A 61 -11.39 0.66 -4.16
N ASP A 62 -11.37 1.53 -5.16
CA ASP A 62 -10.87 2.90 -5.02
C ASP A 62 -12.00 3.82 -4.52
N PHE A 63 -11.89 4.29 -3.28
CA PHE A 63 -12.92 5.14 -2.69
C PHE A 63 -12.91 6.57 -3.24
N TRP A 64 -11.78 7.06 -3.76
CA TRP A 64 -11.72 8.35 -4.44
C TRP A 64 -12.44 8.26 -5.78
N GLU A 65 -12.33 7.12 -6.47
CA GLU A 65 -13.13 6.86 -7.66
C GLU A 65 -14.63 6.83 -7.34
N GLN A 66 -15.06 6.06 -6.32
CA GLN A 66 -16.47 6.03 -5.92
C GLN A 66 -17.00 7.40 -5.54
N ALA A 67 -16.24 8.15 -4.75
CA ALA A 67 -16.59 9.51 -4.43
C ALA A 67 -16.74 10.33 -5.73
N ARG A 68 -15.85 10.15 -6.73
CA ARG A 68 -15.79 11.03 -7.93
C ARG A 68 -16.98 10.78 -8.82
N GLN A 69 -17.50 9.55 -8.78
CA GLN A 69 -18.75 9.17 -9.43
C GLN A 69 -19.96 9.78 -8.68
N ALA A 70 -19.94 9.79 -7.34
CA ALA A 70 -21.00 10.39 -6.52
C ALA A 70 -21.06 11.93 -6.60
N SER A 71 -19.92 12.60 -6.80
CA SER A 71 -19.83 14.07 -6.88
C SER A 71 -20.48 14.68 -8.12
N PHE A 72 -20.74 13.91 -9.17
CA PHE A 72 -21.48 14.41 -10.33
C PHE A 72 -22.94 14.75 -10.01
N PHE A 73 -23.46 14.33 -8.84
CA PHE A 73 -24.89 14.46 -8.54
C PHE A 73 -25.24 15.19 -7.22
N THR A 74 -24.33 15.38 -6.23
CA THR A 74 -24.68 16.04 -4.96
C THR A 74 -23.50 16.62 -4.14
N ILE A 75 -23.82 17.43 -3.12
CA ILE A 75 -22.95 17.89 -2.00
C ILE A 75 -22.33 16.71 -1.19
N ALA A 76 -22.74 15.46 -1.44
CA ALA A 76 -22.33 14.26 -0.70
C ALA A 76 -20.87 13.80 -0.93
N TRP A 77 -20.13 14.40 -1.87
CA TRP A 77 -18.71 14.10 -2.10
C TRP A 77 -17.87 14.15 -0.82
N LYS A 78 -17.97 15.26 -0.06
CA LYS A 78 -17.16 15.46 1.14
C LYS A 78 -17.53 14.47 2.25
N SER A 79 -18.79 14.06 2.35
CA SER A 79 -19.23 13.09 3.36
C SER A 79 -18.77 11.66 3.02
N GLU A 80 -18.79 11.26 1.76
CA GLU A 80 -18.35 9.92 1.34
C GLU A 80 -16.84 9.75 1.47
N VAL A 81 -16.05 10.74 1.01
CA VAL A 81 -14.59 10.74 1.22
C VAL A 81 -14.26 10.70 2.71
N LYS A 82 -14.89 11.56 3.51
CA LYS A 82 -14.67 11.62 4.94
C LYS A 82 -15.04 10.30 5.62
N ARG A 83 -16.11 9.64 5.19
CA ARG A 83 -16.51 8.32 5.69
C ARG A 83 -15.46 7.27 5.36
N ALA A 84 -15.02 7.16 4.10
CA ALA A 84 -14.02 6.19 3.69
C ALA A 84 -12.68 6.39 4.41
N VAL A 85 -12.19 7.63 4.48
CA VAL A 85 -10.95 7.96 5.19
C VAL A 85 -11.08 7.67 6.69
N ILE A 86 -12.13 8.17 7.37
CA ILE A 86 -12.31 7.96 8.82
C ILE A 86 -12.49 6.48 9.17
N MET A 87 -13.24 5.71 8.36
CA MET A 87 -13.50 4.30 8.67
C MET A 87 -12.25 3.43 8.60
N HIS A 88 -11.27 3.81 7.79
CA HIS A 88 -10.09 3.00 7.52
C HIS A 88 -8.80 3.58 8.10
N ASN A 89 -8.82 4.83 8.56
CA ASN A 89 -7.73 5.47 9.29
C ASN A 89 -7.70 4.98 10.75
N LYS A 90 -7.28 3.73 10.95
CA LYS A 90 -7.18 3.08 12.26
C LYS A 90 -5.73 2.89 12.65
N GLY A 91 -5.43 3.03 13.93
CA GLY A 91 -4.14 2.65 14.49
C GLY A 91 -3.94 1.14 14.46
N ILE A 92 -2.74 0.71 14.09
CA ILE A 92 -2.35 -0.70 14.06
C ILE A 92 -1.36 -0.93 15.21
N PRO A 93 -1.73 -1.73 16.23
CA PRO A 93 -0.83 -2.01 17.34
C PRO A 93 0.47 -2.67 16.87
N ARG A 94 1.61 -2.20 17.37
CA ARG A 94 2.94 -2.71 16.99
C ARG A 94 3.13 -4.22 17.27
N ASN A 95 2.38 -4.77 18.23
CA ASN A 95 2.40 -6.19 18.57
C ASN A 95 1.43 -7.04 17.72
N HIS A 96 0.70 -6.44 16.79
CA HIS A 96 -0.18 -7.16 15.89
C HIS A 96 0.65 -8.06 14.94
N PRO A 97 0.17 -9.27 14.60
CA PRO A 97 0.77 -10.08 13.55
C PRO A 97 0.84 -9.35 12.21
N LEU A 98 1.61 -9.88 11.25
CA LEU A 98 1.56 -9.41 9.86
C LEU A 98 0.13 -9.40 9.35
N ILE A 99 -0.25 -8.32 8.67
CA ILE A 99 -1.60 -8.15 8.10
C ILE A 99 -1.50 -8.40 6.61
N GLU A 100 -2.10 -9.48 6.14
CA GLU A 100 -2.16 -9.76 4.70
C GLU A 100 -3.06 -8.77 3.98
N VAL A 101 -2.56 -8.22 2.88
CA VAL A 101 -3.24 -7.24 2.04
C VAL A 101 -3.03 -7.56 0.57
N GLN A 102 -3.85 -6.96 -0.29
CA GLN A 102 -3.66 -6.99 -1.75
C GLN A 102 -2.77 -5.84 -2.22
N SER A 103 -2.76 -4.72 -1.50
CA SER A 103 -1.89 -3.57 -1.71
C SER A 103 -1.85 -2.71 -0.45
N ALA A 104 -0.71 -2.07 -0.18
CA ALA A 104 -0.50 -1.10 0.89
C ALA A 104 0.77 -0.29 0.56
N PHE A 105 1.04 0.77 1.33
CA PHE A 105 2.29 1.51 1.24
C PHE A 105 2.74 1.98 2.63
N GLY A 106 2.02 2.93 3.24
CA GLY A 106 2.35 3.42 4.58
C GLY A 106 3.67 4.16 4.59
N GLY A 107 3.98 4.94 3.55
CA GLY A 107 5.24 5.67 3.40
C GLY A 107 6.50 4.83 3.09
N ALA A 108 6.48 3.50 3.23
CA ALA A 108 7.63 2.66 2.89
C ALA A 108 7.24 1.23 2.49
N ALA A 109 7.89 0.68 1.47
CA ALA A 109 7.69 -0.70 1.04
C ALA A 109 8.99 -1.37 0.60
N ILE A 110 9.24 -2.57 1.12
CA ILE A 110 10.34 -3.45 0.72
C ILE A 110 9.77 -4.55 -0.16
N TYR A 111 10.30 -4.67 -1.38
CA TYR A 111 9.93 -5.67 -2.36
C TYR A 111 11.02 -6.73 -2.46
N ALA A 112 10.63 -8.01 -2.47
CA ALA A 112 11.52 -9.10 -2.83
C ALA A 112 11.80 -9.05 -4.33
N ALA A 113 13.05 -8.81 -4.70
CA ALA A 113 13.43 -8.44 -6.06
C ALA A 113 13.12 -9.52 -7.09
N GLN A 114 13.10 -10.80 -6.69
CA GLN A 114 12.73 -11.92 -7.56
C GLN A 114 11.32 -11.81 -8.17
N TYR A 115 10.42 -11.00 -7.57
CA TYR A 115 9.06 -10.78 -8.07
C TYR A 115 8.91 -9.47 -8.86
N LEU A 116 9.98 -8.68 -8.98
CA LEU A 116 9.99 -7.47 -9.81
C LEU A 116 10.21 -7.85 -11.28
N SER A 117 9.42 -7.24 -12.16
CA SER A 117 9.59 -7.33 -13.61
C SER A 117 9.54 -5.95 -14.24
N LYS A 118 10.08 -5.82 -15.45
CA LYS A 118 10.03 -4.56 -16.23
C LYS A 118 8.61 -4.13 -16.61
N GLU A 119 7.64 -5.02 -16.47
CA GLU A 119 6.22 -4.79 -16.75
C GLU A 119 5.50 -4.14 -15.56
N CYS A 120 6.08 -4.21 -14.36
CA CYS A 120 5.52 -3.55 -13.18
C CYS A 120 5.94 -2.08 -13.19
N VAL A 121 5.00 -1.22 -13.56
CA VAL A 121 5.22 0.22 -13.70
C VAL A 121 4.33 0.99 -12.72
N TYR A 122 4.91 2.01 -12.10
CA TYR A 122 4.17 3.03 -11.36
C TYR A 122 3.30 3.82 -12.34
N ASN A 123 1.98 3.62 -12.27
CA ASN A 123 1.04 4.28 -13.16
C ASN A 123 -0.13 4.88 -12.37
N GLY A 124 -0.10 6.20 -12.21
CA GLY A 124 -1.16 6.97 -11.56
C GLY A 124 -2.39 7.19 -12.43
N TRP A 125 -2.44 6.62 -13.64
CA TRP A 125 -3.53 6.82 -14.59
C TRP A 125 -4.25 5.50 -14.89
N MET A 126 -5.58 5.56 -14.83
CA MET A 126 -6.46 4.53 -15.34
C MET A 126 -6.91 4.93 -16.75
N ASP A 127 -6.67 4.06 -17.73
CA ASP A 127 -7.05 4.26 -19.13
C ASP A 127 -7.74 3.01 -19.69
N HIS A 128 -8.83 2.60 -19.04
CA HIS A 128 -9.59 1.41 -19.41
C HIS A 128 -11.11 1.64 -19.35
N GLY A 129 -11.82 1.17 -20.39
CA GLY A 129 -13.28 1.25 -20.47
C GLY A 129 -13.80 2.67 -20.64
N LEU A 130 -14.86 3.03 -19.90
CA LEU A 130 -15.44 4.39 -19.90
C LEU A 130 -14.63 5.39 -19.06
N TRP A 131 -13.54 4.96 -18.44
CA TRP A 131 -12.77 5.73 -17.47
C TRP A 131 -11.41 6.15 -18.05
N LEU A 132 -11.43 6.93 -19.13
CA LEU A 132 -10.23 7.52 -19.72
C LEU A 132 -9.72 8.68 -18.83
N ASN A 133 -8.40 8.82 -18.71
CA ASN A 133 -7.73 9.91 -17.99
C ASN A 133 -8.16 10.10 -16.52
N ARG A 134 -8.41 9.01 -15.78
CA ARG A 134 -8.70 9.10 -14.34
C ARG A 134 -7.48 8.79 -13.49
N GLU A 135 -7.30 9.58 -12.44
CA GLU A 135 -6.27 9.32 -11.45
C GLU A 135 -6.61 8.07 -10.62
N GLN A 136 -5.60 7.23 -10.41
CA GLN A 136 -5.60 6.13 -9.45
C GLN A 136 -4.30 6.18 -8.64
N CYS A 137 -4.26 5.48 -7.52
CA CYS A 137 -3.01 5.35 -6.78
C CYS A 137 -2.04 4.40 -7.53
N GLU A 138 -0.90 4.94 -7.93
CA GLU A 138 0.20 4.26 -8.62
C GLU A 138 0.73 3.03 -7.85
N HIS A 139 0.76 3.09 -6.52
CA HIS A 139 1.13 1.92 -5.71
C HIS A 139 0.20 0.74 -5.93
N VAL A 140 -1.09 0.96 -6.18
CA VAL A 140 -2.06 -0.14 -6.36
C VAL A 140 -1.74 -0.93 -7.62
N SER A 141 -1.54 -0.27 -8.76
CA SER A 141 -1.22 -0.96 -10.02
C SER A 141 0.13 -1.66 -9.95
N PHE A 142 1.13 -0.99 -9.36
CA PHE A 142 2.46 -1.57 -9.19
C PHE A 142 2.43 -2.82 -8.28
N ASN A 143 1.81 -2.70 -7.10
CA ASN A 143 1.70 -3.79 -6.14
C ASN A 143 0.94 -4.99 -6.72
N GLN A 144 -0.14 -4.76 -7.47
CA GLN A 144 -0.89 -5.84 -8.13
C GLN A 144 -0.05 -6.59 -9.17
N CYS A 145 0.81 -5.89 -9.92
CA CYS A 145 1.75 -6.52 -10.84
C CYS A 145 2.74 -7.43 -10.09
N VAL A 146 3.39 -6.91 -9.05
CA VAL A 146 4.33 -7.71 -8.23
C VAL A 146 3.64 -8.90 -7.59
N ARG A 147 2.44 -8.70 -7.06
CA ARG A 147 1.62 -9.77 -6.45
C ARG A 147 1.28 -10.87 -7.46
N ARG A 148 0.97 -10.52 -8.72
CA ARG A 148 0.76 -11.51 -9.79
C ARG A 148 2.02 -12.32 -10.07
N ASN A 149 3.18 -11.66 -10.16
CA ASN A 149 4.46 -12.34 -10.38
C ASN A 149 4.80 -13.31 -9.25
N ALA A 150 4.35 -13.03 -8.03
CA ALA A 150 4.51 -13.91 -6.87
C ALA A 150 3.54 -15.12 -6.84
N GLY A 151 2.64 -15.27 -7.82
CA GLY A 151 1.61 -16.31 -7.85
C GLY A 151 0.37 -16.00 -7.01
N GLY A 152 0.21 -14.75 -6.54
CA GLY A 152 -0.83 -14.34 -5.61
C GLY A 152 -0.42 -14.48 -4.13
N GLY A 153 -1.00 -13.63 -3.27
CA GLY A 153 -0.70 -13.57 -1.83
C GLY A 153 0.63 -12.88 -1.50
N LYS A 154 1.11 -13.05 -0.26
CA LYS A 154 2.44 -12.62 0.21
C LYS A 154 2.70 -11.10 0.30
N PHE A 155 1.65 -10.30 0.37
CA PHE A 155 1.74 -8.86 0.60
C PHE A 155 1.32 -8.56 2.02
N PHE A 156 2.17 -7.90 2.79
CA PHE A 156 1.92 -7.67 4.22
C PHE A 156 2.13 -6.21 4.61
N ILE A 157 1.30 -5.72 5.53
CA ILE A 157 1.67 -4.63 6.42
C ILE A 157 2.40 -5.27 7.60
N ASN A 158 3.61 -4.81 7.89
CA ASN A 158 4.35 -5.19 9.09
C ASN A 158 4.14 -4.12 10.17
N PRO A 159 3.36 -4.38 11.24
CA PRO A 159 3.11 -3.39 12.30
C PRO A 159 4.36 -2.92 13.05
N ARG A 160 5.47 -3.66 12.94
CA ARG A 160 6.76 -3.31 13.53
C ARG A 160 7.69 -2.55 12.58
N PHE A 161 7.29 -2.37 11.33
CA PHE A 161 7.91 -1.51 10.33
C PHE A 161 7.04 -0.25 10.23
N GLN A 162 7.51 0.91 10.69
CA GLN A 162 6.70 2.10 10.95
C GLN A 162 7.31 3.34 10.34
N THR A 163 6.43 4.16 9.77
CA THR A 163 6.64 5.55 9.34
C THR A 163 5.74 6.47 10.19
N VAL A 164 5.78 7.78 9.91
CA VAL A 164 5.01 8.78 10.67
C VAL A 164 3.51 8.66 10.36
#